data_AF-A0A4U1I317-F1
#
_entry.id   AF-A0A4U1I317-F1
#
_cell.length_a   1.000
_cell.length_b   1.000
_cell.length_c   1.000
_cell.angle_alpha   90.00
_cell.angle_beta   90.00
_cell.angle_gamma   90.00
#
_symmetry.space_group_name_H-M   'P 1'
#
loop_
_entity.id
_entity.type
_entity.pdbx_description
1 polymer ?
#
loop_
_entity_poly.entity_id
_entity_poly.type
_entity_poly.pdbx_seq_one_letter_code
_entity_poly.pdbx_strand_id
1 'polypeptide(L)'
;IVTFIKAPDMYNALEAGQIQAIINDLPISEDVVERKPDLKIVQRIDNGEKYAFAVHKENLALLQGIDQALENLFADGTYKAIFTKYFPRQQLPSHVEEATAVPFSGCPSLSTVQPKMLTIGSDLPYPPFELFTESGETTGFDVELIEAIAKELCLTPKWVNSNFDTIFTSLSAGRFDVVAAAVTAYAPVGSPSYATVKARQKIVSFTKPYYSALQSLTVKASG
;
A
#
# COMPACT_ATOMS: atom_id res chain seq x y z
N ILE A 1 -23.02 -8.30 -13.06
CA ILE A 1 -21.64 -7.97 -12.65
C ILE A 1 -20.71 -8.75 -13.57
N VAL A 2 -19.81 -8.07 -14.28
CA VAL A 2 -18.80 -8.68 -15.16
C VAL A 2 -17.44 -8.38 -14.54
N THR A 3 -16.54 -9.36 -14.51
CA THR A 3 -15.17 -9.19 -14.00
C THR A 3 -14.19 -9.08 -15.15
N PHE A 4 -13.18 -8.24 -14.96
CA PHE A 4 -12.09 -8.05 -15.91
C PHE A 4 -10.78 -8.39 -15.21
N ILE A 5 -9.86 -9.03 -15.93
CA ILE A 5 -8.54 -9.37 -15.38
C ILE A 5 -7.64 -8.13 -15.34
N LYS A 6 -7.77 -7.23 -16.33
CA LYS A 6 -6.94 -6.03 -16.46
C LYS A 6 -7.80 -4.78 -16.39
N ALA A 7 -7.34 -3.80 -15.61
CA ALA A 7 -8.03 -2.51 -15.48
C ALA A 7 -8.30 -1.81 -16.83
N PRO A 8 -7.35 -1.77 -17.80
CA PRO A 8 -7.63 -1.14 -19.11
C PRO A 8 -8.83 -1.73 -19.86
N ASP A 9 -9.02 -3.06 -19.82
CA ASP A 9 -10.12 -3.73 -20.52
C ASP A 9 -11.48 -3.30 -19.95
N MET A 10 -11.55 -3.15 -18.63
CA MET A 10 -12.72 -2.67 -17.92
C MET A 10 -13.10 -1.24 -18.31
N TYR A 11 -12.13 -0.31 -18.36
CA TYR A 11 -12.40 1.08 -18.78
C TYR A 11 -12.78 1.18 -20.26
N ASN A 12 -12.14 0.41 -21.13
CA ASN A 12 -12.49 0.35 -22.55
C ASN A 12 -13.94 -0.16 -22.75
N ALA A 13 -14.37 -1.15 -21.97
CA ALA A 13 -15.74 -1.66 -22.01
C ALA A 13 -16.77 -0.59 -21.57
N LEU A 14 -16.43 0.24 -20.57
CA LEU A 14 -17.28 1.36 -20.15
C LEU A 14 -17.40 2.42 -21.25
N GLU A 15 -16.30 2.82 -21.87
CA GLU A 15 -16.31 3.80 -22.96
C GLU A 15 -17.13 3.30 -24.16
N ALA A 16 -16.96 2.03 -24.53
CA ALA A 16 -17.70 1.35 -25.57
C ALA A 16 -19.19 1.13 -25.24
N GLY A 17 -19.64 1.45 -24.02
CA GLY A 17 -21.02 1.28 -23.57
C GLY A 17 -21.42 -0.19 -23.33
N GLN A 18 -20.45 -1.10 -23.25
CA GLN A 18 -20.68 -2.52 -22.95
C GLN A 18 -21.06 -2.74 -21.49
N ILE A 19 -20.60 -1.85 -20.60
CA ILE A 19 -20.97 -1.78 -19.19
C ILE A 19 -21.40 -0.34 -18.85
N GLN A 20 -22.17 -0.18 -17.78
CA GLN A 20 -22.71 1.14 -17.37
C GLN A 20 -21.89 1.80 -16.26
N ALA A 21 -21.19 1.02 -15.45
CA ALA A 21 -20.38 1.51 -14.34
C ALA A 21 -19.25 0.54 -13.99
N ILE A 22 -18.24 1.07 -13.31
CA ILE A 22 -17.06 0.36 -12.83
C ILE A 22 -16.97 0.55 -11.31
N ILE A 23 -16.73 -0.55 -10.58
CA ILE A 23 -16.23 -0.49 -9.21
C ILE A 23 -14.76 -0.93 -9.24
N ASN A 24 -13.86 -0.05 -8.80
CA ASN A 24 -12.41 -0.30 -8.79
C ASN A 24 -11.70 0.56 -7.73
N ASP A 25 -10.45 0.21 -7.42
CA ASP A 25 -9.57 0.96 -6.52
C ASP A 25 -9.54 2.45 -6.89
N LEU A 26 -9.75 3.31 -5.90
CA LEU A 26 -9.87 4.76 -6.10
C LEU A 26 -8.63 5.37 -6.76
N PRO A 27 -7.38 5.08 -6.34
CA PRO A 27 -6.19 5.65 -6.99
C PRO A 27 -6.10 5.35 -8.48
N ILE A 28 -6.45 4.13 -8.89
CA ILE A 28 -6.42 3.71 -10.29
C ILE A 28 -7.49 4.47 -11.07
N SER A 29 -8.71 4.55 -10.54
CA SER A 29 -9.76 5.32 -11.20
C SER A 29 -9.43 6.80 -11.30
N GLU A 30 -8.84 7.39 -10.27
CA GLU A 30 -8.42 8.80 -10.23
C GLU A 30 -7.40 9.13 -11.32
N ASP A 31 -6.41 8.25 -11.49
CA ASP A 31 -5.38 8.34 -12.53
C ASP A 31 -5.97 8.15 -13.94
N VAL A 32 -6.98 7.28 -14.10
CA VAL A 32 -7.65 7.07 -15.38
C VAL A 32 -8.54 8.26 -15.76
N VAL A 33 -9.39 8.77 -14.86
CA VAL A 33 -10.30 9.87 -15.19
C VAL A 33 -9.58 11.21 -15.43
N GLU A 34 -8.38 11.39 -14.89
CA GLU A 34 -7.52 12.54 -15.23
C GLU A 34 -7.12 12.55 -16.71
N ARG A 35 -6.89 11.37 -17.29
CA ARG A 35 -6.50 11.22 -18.70
C ARG A 35 -7.69 11.02 -19.65
N LYS A 36 -8.86 10.70 -19.10
CA LYS A 36 -10.08 10.38 -19.84
C LYS A 36 -11.24 11.26 -19.35
N PRO A 37 -11.38 12.50 -19.84
CA PRO A 37 -12.39 13.45 -19.36
C PRO A 37 -13.84 13.00 -19.65
N ASP A 38 -14.03 12.02 -20.54
CA ASP A 38 -15.33 11.39 -20.81
C ASP A 38 -15.78 10.41 -19.71
N LEU A 39 -14.96 10.20 -18.69
CA LEU A 39 -15.26 9.38 -17.52
C LEU A 39 -15.27 10.25 -16.25
N LYS A 40 -16.14 9.92 -15.30
CA LYS A 40 -16.22 10.60 -14.01
C LYS A 40 -16.40 9.60 -12.86
N ILE A 41 -15.75 9.86 -11.74
CA ILE A 41 -16.03 9.19 -10.47
C ILE A 41 -17.26 9.87 -9.87
N VAL A 42 -18.35 9.12 -9.69
CA VAL A 42 -19.60 9.63 -9.08
C VAL A 42 -19.72 9.28 -7.61
N GLN A 43 -18.92 8.33 -7.12
CA GLN A 43 -18.91 7.94 -5.72
C GLN A 43 -17.52 7.45 -5.31
N ARG A 44 -17.07 7.91 -4.14
CA ARG A 44 -15.97 7.29 -3.39
C ARG A 44 -16.59 6.38 -2.33
N ILE A 45 -16.09 5.16 -2.22
CA ILE A 45 -16.65 4.11 -1.37
C ILE A 45 -15.58 3.72 -0.36
N ASP A 46 -15.84 4.04 0.90
CA ASP A 46 -15.06 3.51 2.02
C ASP A 46 -15.62 2.13 2.40
N ASN A 47 -14.86 1.09 2.13
CA ASN A 47 -15.20 -0.29 2.48
C ASN A 47 -14.54 -0.74 3.80
N GLY A 48 -13.86 0.17 4.51
CA GLY A 48 -13.16 -0.09 5.77
C GLY A 48 -11.86 -0.90 5.62
N GLU A 49 -11.43 -1.22 4.41
CA GLU A 49 -10.17 -1.93 4.17
C GLU A 49 -8.98 -0.98 4.31
N LYS A 50 -7.88 -1.48 4.87
CA LYS A 50 -6.67 -0.68 5.10
C LYS A 50 -5.42 -1.43 4.68
N TYR A 51 -4.47 -0.69 4.11
CA TYR A 51 -3.16 -1.24 3.77
C TYR A 51 -2.18 -1.09 4.93
N ALA A 52 -1.30 -2.09 5.06
CA ALA A 52 -0.21 -2.10 6.04
C ALA A 52 0.97 -2.92 5.50
N PHE A 53 2.17 -2.65 6.02
CA PHE A 53 3.32 -3.48 5.71
C PHE A 53 3.23 -4.80 6.48
N ALA A 54 3.76 -5.87 5.90
CA ALA A 54 3.83 -7.17 6.56
C ALA A 54 5.25 -7.48 6.97
N VAL A 55 5.45 -8.05 8.15
CA VAL A 55 6.75 -8.57 8.61
C VAL A 55 6.61 -10.02 9.06
N HIS A 56 7.75 -10.70 9.19
CA HIS A 56 7.77 -12.06 9.73
C HIS A 56 7.05 -12.11 11.09
N LYS A 57 6.21 -13.15 11.29
CA LYS A 57 5.29 -13.22 12.43
C LYS A 57 5.96 -13.04 13.79
N GLU A 58 7.13 -13.64 13.94
CA GLU A 58 7.91 -13.63 15.18
C GLU A 58 8.89 -12.44 15.29
N ASN A 59 9.06 -11.61 14.24
CA ASN A 59 9.97 -10.46 14.30
C ASN A 59 9.28 -9.22 14.88
N LEU A 60 8.87 -9.33 16.14
CA LEU A 60 8.12 -8.27 16.83
C LEU A 60 8.97 -7.00 17.04
N ALA A 61 10.29 -7.14 17.14
CA ALA A 61 11.18 -5.98 17.25
C ALA A 61 11.17 -5.14 15.97
N LEU A 62 11.23 -5.78 14.80
CA LEU A 62 11.11 -5.07 13.52
C LEU A 62 9.71 -4.46 13.36
N LEU A 63 8.65 -5.20 13.72
CA LEU A 63 7.28 -4.69 13.70
C LEU A 63 7.16 -3.39 14.50
N GLN A 64 7.60 -3.40 15.75
CA GLN A 64 7.56 -2.24 16.65
C GLN A 64 8.44 -1.10 16.15
N GLY A 65 9.62 -1.41 15.61
CA GLY A 65 10.49 -0.41 14.99
C GLY A 65 9.80 0.30 13.82
N ILE A 66 9.19 -0.45 12.90
CA ILE A 66 8.46 0.11 11.76
C ILE A 66 7.25 0.93 12.24
N ASP A 67 6.47 0.42 13.20
CA ASP A 67 5.34 1.16 13.76
C ASP A 67 5.77 2.49 14.42
N GLN A 68 6.89 2.49 15.14
CA GLN A 68 7.41 3.70 15.76
C GLN A 68 7.93 4.70 14.73
N ALA A 69 8.65 4.22 13.71
CA ALA A 69 9.11 5.06 12.60
C ALA A 69 7.91 5.67 11.87
N LEU A 70 6.87 4.86 11.57
CA LEU A 70 5.66 5.33 10.92
C LEU A 70 4.94 6.43 11.72
N GLU A 71 4.82 6.28 13.04
CA GLU A 71 4.28 7.31 13.94
C GLU A 71 5.12 8.59 13.93
N ASN A 72 6.46 8.48 13.89
CA ASN A 72 7.34 9.64 13.77
C ASN A 72 7.10 10.38 12.45
N LEU A 73 6.98 9.64 11.34
CA LEU A 73 6.71 10.21 10.01
C LEU A 73 5.30 10.84 9.90
N PHE A 74 4.32 10.31 10.64
CA PHE A 74 3.00 10.93 10.75
C PHE A 74 3.11 12.27 11.49
N ALA A 75 3.80 12.29 12.62
CA ALA A 75 3.89 13.45 13.50
C ALA A 75 4.78 14.58 12.94
N ASP A 76 5.85 14.26 12.20
CA ASP A 76 6.77 15.25 11.64
C ASP A 76 6.33 15.82 10.27
N GLY A 77 5.27 15.25 9.69
CA GLY A 77 4.70 15.66 8.40
C GLY A 77 5.34 15.03 7.17
N THR A 78 6.37 14.18 7.33
CA THR A 78 7.01 13.47 6.22
C THR A 78 6.01 12.57 5.50
N TYR A 79 5.21 11.79 6.24
CA TYR A 79 4.15 10.98 5.64
C TYR A 79 3.14 11.84 4.87
N LYS A 80 2.73 12.98 5.44
CA LYS A 80 1.78 13.89 4.78
C LYS A 80 2.31 14.40 3.44
N ALA A 81 3.60 14.74 3.38
CA ALA A 81 4.24 15.17 2.15
C ALA A 81 4.26 14.05 1.10
N ILE A 82 4.65 12.83 1.49
CA ILE A 82 4.63 11.65 0.60
C ILE A 82 3.20 11.34 0.14
N PHE A 83 2.24 11.27 1.05
CA PHE A 83 0.83 10.99 0.74
C PHE A 83 0.26 12.02 -0.24
N THR A 84 0.49 13.31 0.00
CA THR A 84 -0.05 14.39 -0.85
C THR A 84 0.56 14.38 -2.25
N LYS A 85 1.83 13.96 -2.38
CA LYS A 85 2.50 13.79 -3.68
C LYS A 85 1.79 12.76 -4.55
N TYR A 86 1.34 11.64 -3.97
CA TYR A 86 0.74 10.53 -4.71
C TYR A 86 -0.80 10.60 -4.77
N PHE A 87 -1.44 11.19 -3.76
CA PHE A 87 -2.89 11.24 -3.62
C PHE A 87 -3.40 12.66 -3.31
N PRO A 88 -3.12 13.66 -4.17
CA PRO A 88 -3.39 15.07 -3.87
C PRO A 88 -4.89 15.40 -3.67
N ARG A 89 -5.79 14.49 -4.05
CA ARG A 89 -7.26 14.65 -3.96
C ARG A 89 -7.89 13.77 -2.88
N GLN A 90 -7.09 13.03 -2.12
CA GLN A 90 -7.55 12.17 -1.05
C GLN A 90 -7.29 12.81 0.31
N GLN A 91 -8.11 12.46 1.29
CA GLN A 91 -7.90 12.88 2.67
C GLN A 91 -6.89 11.96 3.32
N LEU A 92 -6.06 12.52 4.21
CA LEU A 92 -5.18 11.71 5.05
C LEU A 92 -6.01 10.72 5.89
N PRO A 93 -5.49 9.51 6.17
CA PRO A 93 -6.13 8.63 7.13
C PRO A 93 -6.26 9.33 8.49
N SER A 94 -7.44 9.24 9.12
CA SER A 94 -7.77 10.03 10.33
C SER A 94 -6.79 9.84 11.49
N HIS A 95 -6.21 8.65 11.64
CA HIS A 95 -5.26 8.33 12.71
C HIS A 95 -3.91 9.05 12.56
N VAL A 96 -3.60 9.61 11.39
CA VAL A 96 -2.36 10.35 11.15
C VAL A 96 -2.35 11.67 11.93
N GLU A 97 -3.51 12.32 12.09
CA GLU A 97 -3.62 13.59 12.81
C GLU A 97 -3.46 13.42 14.34
N GLU A 98 -3.62 12.21 14.85
CA GLU A 98 -3.49 11.85 16.27
C GLU A 98 -2.09 11.35 16.64
N ALA A 99 -1.20 11.22 15.64
CA ALA A 99 0.13 10.63 15.82
C ALA A 99 1.02 11.48 16.75
N THR A 100 1.84 10.79 17.54
CA THR A 100 2.80 11.42 18.45
C THR A 100 4.20 10.89 18.18
N ALA A 101 5.13 11.80 17.88
CA ALA A 101 6.52 11.42 17.66
C ALA A 101 7.15 10.90 18.97
N VAL A 102 7.76 9.73 18.90
CA VAL A 102 8.70 9.23 19.90
C VAL A 102 10.02 8.94 19.18
N PRO A 103 10.89 9.96 19.04
CA PRO A 103 12.14 9.81 18.30
C PRO A 103 13.02 8.70 18.88
N PHE A 104 13.73 7.99 18.01
CA PHE A 104 14.72 7.02 18.46
C PHE A 104 15.90 7.73 19.14
N SER A 105 16.41 7.16 20.24
CA SER A 105 17.61 7.66 20.95
C SER A 105 18.93 7.30 20.24
N GLY A 106 18.84 6.70 19.05
CA GLY A 106 19.93 6.19 18.22
C GLY A 106 19.40 5.13 17.27
N CYS A 107 20.27 4.48 16.51
CA CYS A 107 19.85 3.40 15.60
C CYS A 107 19.35 2.19 16.41
N PRO A 108 18.10 1.72 16.21
CA PRO A 108 17.59 0.55 16.90
C PRO A 108 18.35 -0.71 16.49
N SER A 109 18.58 -1.61 17.45
CA SER A 109 19.21 -2.91 17.18
C SER A 109 18.15 -3.89 16.68
N LEU A 110 18.06 -4.06 15.36
CA LEU A 110 17.05 -4.89 14.71
C LEU A 110 17.66 -6.13 14.06
N SER A 111 16.98 -7.27 14.22
CA SER A 111 17.30 -8.50 13.48
C SER A 111 16.72 -8.40 12.06
N THR A 112 17.60 -8.52 11.07
CA THR A 112 17.30 -8.42 9.64
C THR A 112 17.92 -9.60 8.90
N VAL A 113 17.34 -10.00 7.76
CA VAL A 113 17.82 -11.09 6.90
C VAL A 113 19.26 -10.84 6.47
N GLN A 114 19.61 -9.58 6.18
CA GLN A 114 20.98 -9.14 5.90
C GLN A 114 21.34 -8.02 6.87
N PRO A 115 22.46 -8.12 7.62
CA PRO A 115 22.83 -7.11 8.60
C PRO A 115 22.83 -5.69 8.01
N LYS A 116 22.17 -4.76 8.72
CA LYS A 116 22.01 -3.34 8.34
C LYS A 116 21.21 -3.09 7.06
N MET A 117 20.54 -4.10 6.51
CA MET A 117 19.66 -3.94 5.35
C MET A 117 18.21 -4.17 5.77
N LEU A 118 17.29 -3.43 5.17
CA LEU A 118 15.87 -3.77 5.17
C LEU A 118 15.57 -4.41 3.82
N THR A 119 15.51 -5.73 3.78
CA THR A 119 15.13 -6.45 2.55
C THR A 119 13.62 -6.40 2.36
N ILE A 120 13.16 -5.86 1.23
CA ILE A 120 11.76 -5.51 0.98
C ILE A 120 11.24 -6.36 -0.18
N GLY A 121 10.29 -7.25 0.10
CA GLY A 121 9.54 -7.97 -0.92
C GLY A 121 8.41 -7.12 -1.48
N SER A 122 8.29 -7.05 -2.81
CA SER A 122 7.19 -6.33 -3.48
C SER A 122 6.81 -7.01 -4.80
N ASP A 123 5.56 -6.83 -5.25
CA ASP A 123 5.10 -7.29 -6.58
C ASP A 123 5.07 -6.11 -7.56
N LEU A 124 6.23 -5.86 -8.16
CA LEU A 124 6.44 -4.72 -9.04
C LEU A 124 6.09 -5.08 -10.50
N PRO A 125 5.34 -4.24 -11.24
CA PRO A 125 4.81 -2.92 -10.85
C PRO A 125 3.31 -2.92 -10.49
N TYR A 126 2.93 -2.02 -9.57
CA TYR A 126 1.56 -1.66 -9.20
C TYR A 126 1.45 -0.13 -8.92
N PRO A 127 1.25 0.71 -9.96
CA PRO A 127 1.07 2.15 -9.77
C PRO A 127 -0.19 2.46 -8.96
N PRO A 128 -0.21 3.53 -8.12
CA PRO A 128 0.90 4.45 -7.83
C PRO A 128 1.78 4.03 -6.63
N PHE A 129 1.63 2.79 -6.15
CA PHE A 129 2.24 2.34 -4.90
C PHE A 129 3.69 1.86 -5.09
N GLU A 130 3.94 1.02 -6.10
CA GLU A 130 5.27 0.47 -6.37
C GLU A 130 5.52 0.33 -7.88
N LEU A 131 6.59 0.94 -8.38
CA LEU A 131 6.88 1.09 -9.80
C LEU A 131 8.38 1.00 -10.05
N PHE A 132 8.76 0.77 -11.30
CA PHE A 132 10.10 1.09 -11.79
C PHE A 132 10.06 2.43 -12.54
N THR A 133 11.06 3.28 -12.30
CA THR A 133 11.37 4.44 -13.14
C THR A 133 11.93 3.98 -14.50
N GLU A 134 12.07 4.90 -15.46
CA GLU A 134 12.77 4.62 -16.72
C GLU A 134 14.24 4.22 -16.51
N SER A 135 14.87 4.70 -15.43
CA SER A 135 16.23 4.31 -15.02
C SER A 135 16.31 2.93 -14.38
N GLY A 136 15.17 2.28 -14.10
CA GLY A 136 15.10 0.98 -13.42
C GLY A 136 15.14 1.05 -11.89
N GLU A 137 15.07 2.24 -11.31
CA GLU A 137 14.97 2.46 -9.86
C GLU A 137 13.52 2.27 -9.39
N THR A 138 13.33 1.83 -8.14
CA THR A 138 11.97 1.72 -7.58
C THR A 138 11.43 3.08 -7.18
N THR A 139 10.14 3.33 -7.43
CA THR A 139 9.43 4.54 -7.02
C THR A 139 7.96 4.24 -6.71
N GLY A 140 7.23 5.18 -6.10
CA GLY A 140 5.84 5.01 -5.69
C GLY A 140 5.61 5.30 -4.22
N PHE A 141 4.35 5.31 -3.81
CA PHE A 141 3.95 5.62 -2.45
C PHE A 141 4.49 4.63 -1.40
N ASP A 142 4.33 3.32 -1.63
CA ASP A 142 4.85 2.29 -0.73
C ASP A 142 6.38 2.35 -0.66
N VAL A 143 7.03 2.63 -1.80
CA VAL A 143 8.48 2.76 -1.91
C VAL A 143 9.00 3.92 -1.07
N GLU A 144 8.51 5.13 -1.29
CA GLU A 144 9.00 6.30 -0.55
C GLU A 144 8.68 6.23 0.93
N LEU A 145 7.54 5.64 1.30
CA LEU A 145 7.19 5.45 2.70
C LEU A 145 8.11 4.44 3.38
N ILE A 146 8.33 3.25 2.82
CA ILE A 146 9.18 2.24 3.47
C ILE A 146 10.65 2.66 3.49
N GLU A 147 11.11 3.44 2.50
CA GLU A 147 12.48 3.99 2.49
C GLU A 147 12.67 5.09 3.54
N ALA A 148 11.66 5.94 3.76
CA ALA A 148 11.68 6.91 4.87
C ALA A 148 11.72 6.20 6.24
N ILE A 149 10.96 5.10 6.40
CA ILE A 149 11.01 4.25 7.58
C ILE A 149 12.40 3.60 7.73
N ALA A 150 12.96 3.04 6.66
CA ALA A 150 14.29 2.44 6.70
C ALA A 150 15.36 3.43 7.18
N LYS A 151 15.25 4.71 6.77
CA LYS A 151 16.12 5.79 7.23
C LYS A 151 16.02 6.04 8.73
N GLU A 152 14.80 6.14 9.28
CA GLU A 152 14.57 6.25 10.74
C GLU A 152 15.21 5.08 11.51
N LEU A 153 15.18 3.88 10.92
CA LEU A 153 15.73 2.65 11.51
C LEU A 153 17.24 2.45 11.24
N CYS A 154 17.90 3.39 10.56
CA CYS A 154 19.29 3.26 10.10
C CYS A 154 19.57 1.99 9.26
N LEU A 155 18.60 1.57 8.45
CA LEU A 155 18.72 0.42 7.55
C LEU A 155 18.82 0.87 6.10
N THR A 156 19.58 0.11 5.30
CA THR A 156 19.67 0.33 3.86
C THR A 156 18.59 -0.49 3.13
N PRO A 157 17.68 0.14 2.37
CA PRO A 157 16.66 -0.59 1.60
C PRO A 157 17.29 -1.53 0.57
N LYS A 158 16.69 -2.72 0.40
CA LYS A 158 17.02 -3.65 -0.69
C LYS A 158 15.77 -4.31 -1.21
N TRP A 159 15.37 -3.92 -2.41
CA TRP A 159 14.18 -4.44 -3.07
C TRP A 159 14.38 -5.85 -3.65
N VAL A 160 13.36 -6.68 -3.49
CA VAL A 160 13.26 -8.04 -4.04
C VAL A 160 11.90 -8.15 -4.72
N ASN A 161 11.91 -8.20 -6.06
CA ASN A 161 10.68 -8.44 -6.80
C ASN A 161 10.17 -9.88 -6.55
N SER A 162 8.89 -10.03 -6.24
CA SER A 162 8.26 -11.30 -5.86
C SER A 162 6.79 -11.29 -6.25
N ASN A 163 6.28 -12.45 -6.67
CA ASN A 163 4.87 -12.61 -7.02
C ASN A 163 3.97 -12.53 -5.76
N PHE A 164 2.91 -11.73 -5.81
CA PHE A 164 2.00 -11.47 -4.69
C PHE A 164 1.32 -12.73 -4.14
N ASP A 165 0.98 -13.72 -4.97
CA ASP A 165 0.33 -14.97 -4.54
C ASP A 165 1.20 -15.76 -3.54
N THR A 166 2.53 -15.58 -3.61
CA THR A 166 3.51 -16.31 -2.80
C THR A 166 4.33 -15.42 -1.86
N ILE A 167 4.03 -14.12 -1.81
CA ILE A 167 4.87 -13.15 -1.11
C ILE A 167 4.83 -13.35 0.42
N PHE A 168 3.67 -13.71 0.98
CA PHE A 168 3.51 -13.93 2.43
C PHE A 168 4.16 -15.23 2.90
N THR A 169 4.13 -16.28 2.08
CA THR A 169 4.84 -17.52 2.40
C THR A 169 6.35 -17.33 2.27
N SER A 170 6.79 -16.55 1.28
CA SER A 170 8.19 -16.13 1.13
C SER A 170 8.68 -15.28 2.32
N LEU A 171 7.85 -14.35 2.81
CA LEU A 171 8.11 -13.58 4.03
C LEU A 171 8.25 -14.50 5.24
N SER A 172 7.29 -15.40 5.44
CA SER A 172 7.31 -16.38 6.54
C SER A 172 8.49 -17.35 6.46
N ALA A 173 9.07 -17.55 5.28
CA ALA A 173 10.27 -18.37 5.08
C ALA A 173 11.59 -17.57 5.27
N GLY A 174 11.51 -16.29 5.62
CA GLY A 174 12.69 -15.43 5.84
C GLY A 174 13.40 -15.00 4.56
N ARG A 175 12.69 -14.95 3.42
CA ARG A 175 13.27 -14.50 2.14
C ARG A 175 13.56 -13.00 2.15
N PHE A 176 12.77 -12.23 2.89
CA PHE A 176 12.94 -10.79 3.09
C PHE A 176 12.34 -10.38 4.45
N ASP A 177 12.64 -9.16 4.90
CA ASP A 177 12.28 -8.63 6.22
C ASP A 177 10.84 -8.11 6.27
N VAL A 178 10.42 -7.44 5.19
CA VAL A 178 9.15 -6.73 5.09
C VAL A 178 8.52 -6.90 3.71
N VAL A 179 7.19 -6.88 3.63
CA VAL A 179 6.41 -6.73 2.39
C VAL A 179 5.85 -5.32 2.30
N ALA A 180 6.13 -4.65 1.18
CA ALA A 180 5.54 -3.38 0.76
C ALA A 180 4.97 -3.57 -0.65
N ALA A 181 3.65 -3.75 -0.74
CA ALA A 181 2.96 -4.17 -1.97
C ALA A 181 1.44 -3.88 -1.88
N ALA A 182 1.07 -2.68 -1.42
CA ALA A 182 -0.33 -2.24 -1.25
C ALA A 182 -1.23 -3.29 -0.54
N VAL A 183 -0.72 -3.88 0.54
CA VAL A 183 -1.33 -5.09 1.10
C VAL A 183 -2.58 -4.76 1.91
N THR A 184 -3.75 -5.23 1.48
CA THR A 184 -4.94 -5.31 2.35
C THR A 184 -4.64 -6.18 3.58
N ALA A 185 -4.47 -5.51 4.72
CA ALA A 185 -4.05 -6.08 6.00
C ALA A 185 -5.16 -6.03 7.06
N TYR A 186 -6.14 -5.15 6.85
CA TYR A 186 -7.32 -4.99 7.68
C TYR A 186 -8.54 -4.93 6.77
N ALA A 187 -9.60 -5.64 7.15
CA ALA A 187 -10.87 -5.65 6.44
C ALA A 187 -12.02 -5.87 7.44
N PRO A 188 -13.19 -5.23 7.27
CA PRO A 188 -14.32 -5.45 8.16
C PRO A 188 -14.84 -6.89 8.13
N VAL A 189 -15.41 -7.34 9.24
CA VAL A 189 -16.07 -8.65 9.32
C VAL A 189 -17.19 -8.71 8.27
N GLY A 190 -17.21 -9.78 7.47
CA GLY A 190 -18.19 -9.98 6.39
C GLY A 190 -17.81 -9.37 5.05
N SER A 191 -16.73 -8.58 4.97
CA SER A 191 -16.18 -8.14 3.67
C SER A 191 -15.59 -9.32 2.88
N PRO A 192 -15.55 -9.25 1.54
CA PRO A 192 -14.95 -10.29 0.70
C PRO A 192 -13.49 -10.61 1.08
N SER A 193 -12.71 -9.60 1.50
CA SER A 193 -11.31 -9.76 1.86
C SER A 193 -11.07 -10.31 3.26
N TYR A 194 -12.09 -10.35 4.13
CA TYR A 194 -11.92 -10.72 5.55
C TYR A 194 -11.24 -12.08 5.74
N ALA A 195 -11.71 -13.11 5.03
CA ALA A 195 -11.15 -14.46 5.15
C ALA A 195 -9.67 -14.52 4.72
N THR A 196 -9.33 -13.83 3.63
CA THR A 196 -7.96 -13.72 3.11
C THR A 196 -7.05 -12.99 4.09
N VAL A 197 -7.52 -11.86 4.65
CA VAL A 197 -6.79 -11.12 5.69
C VAL A 197 -6.54 -12.00 6.92
N LYS A 198 -7.58 -12.70 7.42
CA LYS A 198 -7.42 -13.63 8.56
C LYS A 198 -6.45 -14.76 8.26
N ALA A 199 -6.39 -15.27 7.04
CA ALA A 199 -5.43 -16.29 6.63
C ALA A 199 -3.99 -15.75 6.65
N ARG A 200 -3.75 -14.56 6.09
CA ARG A 200 -2.42 -13.90 6.10
C ARG A 200 -1.94 -13.65 7.53
N GLN A 201 -2.81 -13.15 8.41
CA GLN A 201 -2.49 -12.89 9.83
C GLN A 201 -2.06 -14.14 10.61
N LYS A 202 -2.31 -15.36 10.10
CA LYS A 202 -1.81 -16.59 10.72
C LYS A 202 -0.31 -16.81 10.49
N ILE A 203 0.26 -16.25 9.42
CA ILE A 203 1.64 -16.51 8.99
C ILE A 203 2.54 -15.28 8.99
N VAL A 204 1.96 -14.07 9.05
CA VAL A 204 2.70 -12.80 9.14
C VAL A 204 2.06 -11.88 10.17
N SER A 205 2.80 -10.85 10.57
CA SER A 205 2.30 -9.74 11.38
C SER A 205 2.22 -8.47 10.52
N PHE A 206 1.22 -7.63 10.76
CA PHE A 206 1.02 -6.38 10.02
C PHE A 206 1.30 -5.19 10.92
N THR A 207 1.93 -4.16 10.35
CA THR A 207 2.11 -2.84 10.99
C THR A 207 0.78 -2.16 11.21
N LYS A 208 0.80 -1.02 11.92
CA LYS A 208 -0.27 -0.03 11.84
C LYS A 208 -0.62 0.26 10.36
N PRO A 209 -1.90 0.50 10.07
CA PRO A 209 -2.30 0.83 8.71
C PRO A 209 -1.70 2.16 8.29
N TYR A 210 -1.35 2.30 7.00
CA TYR A 210 -0.82 3.55 6.45
C TYR A 210 -1.66 4.10 5.29
N TYR A 211 -2.71 3.39 4.85
CA TYR A 211 -3.57 3.82 3.75
C TYR A 211 -4.98 3.25 3.90
N SER A 212 -6.00 4.04 3.53
CA SER A 212 -7.40 3.57 3.44
C SER A 212 -7.69 3.14 2.00
N ALA A 213 -7.99 1.85 1.80
CA ALA A 213 -8.14 1.21 0.49
C ALA A 213 -9.49 1.52 -0.17
N LEU A 214 -9.73 2.81 -0.46
CA LEU A 214 -10.99 3.29 -1.01
C LEU A 214 -11.29 2.69 -2.38
N GLN A 215 -12.56 2.38 -2.61
CA GLN A 215 -13.09 2.00 -3.92
C GLN A 215 -13.79 3.21 -4.56
N SER A 216 -14.09 3.11 -5.84
CA SER A 216 -14.74 4.17 -6.62
C SER A 216 -15.81 3.60 -7.53
N LEU A 217 -16.91 4.34 -7.71
CA LEU A 217 -17.88 4.11 -8.78
C LEU A 217 -17.59 5.07 -9.93
N THR A 218 -17.12 4.53 -11.06
CA THR A 218 -16.81 5.31 -12.27
C THR A 218 -17.86 5.05 -13.35
N VAL A 219 -18.31 6.12 -14.02
CA VAL A 219 -19.31 6.10 -15.10
C VAL A 219 -18.87 7.00 -16.26
N LYS A 220 -19.57 6.95 -17.40
CA LYS A 220 -19.40 7.95 -18.46
C LYS A 220 -19.89 9.32 -17.99
N ALA A 221 -19.17 10.37 -18.36
CA ALA A 221 -19.50 11.74 -17.97
C ALA A 221 -20.81 12.23 -18.60
N SER A 222 -21.06 11.84 -19.85
CA SER A 222 -22.21 12.23 -20.68
C SER A 222 -23.47 11.38 -20.47
N GLY A 223 -23.54 10.61 -19.38
CA GLY A 223 -24.67 9.76 -18.99
C GLY A 223 -25.18 10.09 -17.59
#